data_AF-A0A2A3AQU9-F1
#
_entry.id   AF-A0A2A3AQU9-F1
#
_cell.length_a   1.000
_cell.length_b   1.000
_cell.length_c   1.000
_cell.angle_alpha   90.00
_cell.angle_beta   90.00
_cell.angle_gamma   90.00
#
_symmetry.space_group_name_H-M   'P 1'
#
loop_
_entity.id
_entity.type
_entity.pdbx_description
1 polymer ?
#
loop_
_entity_poly.entity_id
_entity_poly.type
_entity_poly.pdbx_seq_one_letter_code
_entity_poly.pdbx_strand_id
1 'polypeptide(L)' 'MERRHAIRRGMDRLWEVYDVGDQKVLLVDGIPLAHLRVEEALDALDLLEGGFLVPSDTPLVG' A
#
# COMPACT_ATOMS: atom_id res chain seq x y z
N MET A 1 -13.96 -8.51 -9.37
CA MET A 1 -12.91 -8.73 -8.37
C MET A 1 -12.89 -7.48 -7.52
N GLU A 2 -13.38 -7.54 -6.29
CA GLU A 2 -13.48 -6.38 -5.39
C GLU A 2 -12.08 -5.93 -4.99
N ARG A 3 -11.67 -4.75 -5.45
CA ARG A 3 -10.44 -4.10 -5.01
C ARG A 3 -10.66 -3.60 -3.59
N ARG A 4 -9.88 -4.16 -2.67
CA ARG A 4 -9.97 -3.94 -1.22
C ARG A 4 -8.71 -3.25 -0.76
N HIS A 5 -8.31 -2.12 -1.35
CA HIS A 5 -7.11 -1.41 -0.88
C HIS A 5 -7.52 -0.20 -0.06
N ALA A 6 -6.77 0.10 1.00
CA ALA A 6 -6.97 1.29 1.79
C ALA A 6 -5.63 1.88 2.22
N ILE A 7 -5.63 3.18 2.46
CA ILE A 7 -4.50 3.89 3.04
C ILE A 7 -4.81 4.16 4.52
N ARG A 8 -3.84 3.93 5.40
CA ARG A 8 -3.89 4.43 6.78
C ARG A 8 -2.66 5.26 7.07
N ARG A 9 -2.78 6.13 8.06
CA ARG A 9 -1.64 6.81 8.64
C ARG A 9 -1.08 5.93 9.77
N GLY A 10 0.14 5.45 9.59
CA GLY A 10 0.91 4.68 10.56
C GLY A 10 1.38 5.51 11.75
N MET A 11 1.92 4.84 12.77
CA MET A 11 2.43 5.47 14.01
C MET A 11 3.56 6.47 13.75
N ASP A 12 4.38 6.24 12.73
CA ASP A 12 5.50 7.09 12.34
C ASP A 12 5.09 8.35 11.55
N ARG A 13 3.79 8.70 11.54
CA ARG A 13 3.17 9.77 10.72
C ARG A 13 3.29 9.57 9.22
N LEU A 14 3.67 8.36 8.80
CA LEU A 14 3.78 8.00 7.40
C LEU A 14 2.51 7.29 6.94
N TRP A 15 2.24 7.31 5.64
CA TRP A 15 1.11 6.60 5.06
C TRP A 15 1.51 5.21 4.62
N GLU A 16 0.58 4.28 4.81
CA GLU A 16 0.75 2.87 4.49
C GLU A 16 -0.44 2.43 3.66
N VAL A 17 -0.16 1.88 2.47
CA VAL A 17 -1.18 1.24 1.65
C VAL A 17 -1.24 -0.25 2.00
N TYR A 18 -2.43 -0.73 2.35
CA TYR A 18 -2.66 -2.11 2.73
C TYR A 18 -3.86 -2.70 2.01
N ASP A 19 -3.85 -4.03 1.89
CA ASP A 19 -5.02 -4.77 1.47
C ASP A 19 -5.99 -4.93 2.66
N VAL A 20 -7.22 -4.45 2.53
CA VAL A 20 -8.32 -4.53 3.50
C VAL A 20 -8.76 -5.99 3.73
N GLY A 21 -8.46 -6.91 2.81
CA GLY A 21 -8.69 -8.34 2.97
C GLY A 21 -7.76 -8.98 4.00
N ASP A 22 -6.48 -8.60 4.04
CA ASP A 22 -5.46 -9.27 4.89
C ASP A 22 -4.74 -8.32 5.88
N GLN A 23 -5.05 -7.02 5.84
CA GLN A 23 -4.38 -5.94 6.57
C GLN A 23 -2.85 -5.85 6.37
N LYS A 24 -2.31 -6.51 5.34
CA LYS A 24 -0.89 -6.50 5.00
C LYS A 24 -0.50 -5.26 4.20
N VAL A 25 0.66 -4.71 4.55
CA VAL A 25 1.33 -3.65 3.78
C VAL A 25 1.78 -4.22 2.44
N LEU A 26 1.49 -3.48 1.37
CA LEU A 26 1.80 -3.88 0.00
C LEU A 26 3.20 -3.41 -0.42
N LEU A 27 3.86 -4.16 -1.32
CA LEU A 27 5.15 -3.78 -1.90
C LEU A 27 5.05 -3.58 -3.42
N VAL A 28 5.89 -2.68 -3.94
CA VAL A 28 6.14 -2.47 -5.37
C VAL A 28 7.64 -2.56 -5.61
N ASP A 29 8.08 -3.43 -6.53
CA ASP A 29 9.50 -3.61 -6.86
C ASP A 29 10.40 -3.90 -5.62
N GLY A 30 9.85 -4.58 -4.61
CA GLY A 30 10.56 -4.86 -3.35
C GLY A 30 10.60 -3.70 -2.36
N ILE A 31 9.98 -2.56 -2.68
CA ILE A 31 9.86 -1.40 -1.80
C ILE A 31 8.50 -1.44 -1.09
N PRO A 32 8.46 -1.36 0.26
CA PRO A 32 7.21 -1.16 1.00
C PRO A 32 6.49 0.10 0.54
N LEU A 33 5.17 -0.01 0.31
CA LEU A 33 4.27 1.14 0.25
C LEU A 33 3.91 1.68 1.65
N ALA A 34 4.57 1.18 2.68
CA ALA A 34 4.68 1.84 3.97
C ALA A 34 5.83 2.86 3.91
N HIS A 35 5.69 3.95 4.67
CA HIS A 35 6.64 5.07 4.69
C HIS A 35 6.48 6.10 3.56
N LEU A 36 5.31 6.15 2.93
CA LEU A 36 5.00 7.15 1.91
C LEU A 36 4.55 8.48 2.55
N ARG A 37 4.81 9.60 1.86
CA ARG A 37 4.12 10.86 2.15
C ARG A 37 2.65 10.78 1.72
N VAL A 38 1.85 11.75 2.18
CA VAL A 38 0.42 11.87 1.82
C VAL A 38 0.22 11.77 0.31
N GLU A 39 0.99 12.55 -0.44
CA GLU A 39 0.91 12.62 -1.91
C GLU A 39 1.28 11.26 -2.52
N GLU A 40 2.40 10.69 -2.09
CA GLU A 40 2.89 9.39 -2.59
C GLU A 40 1.91 8.23 -2.29
N ALA A 41 1.22 8.26 -1.15
CA ALA A 41 0.22 7.26 -0.81
C ALA A 41 -1.08 7.39 -1.61
N LEU A 42 -1.46 8.62 -1.99
CA LEU A 42 -2.61 8.86 -2.86
C LEU A 42 -2.31 8.40 -4.29
N ASP A 43 -1.12 8.72 -4.82
CA ASP A 43 -0.64 8.22 -6.11
C ASP A 43 -0.58 6.68 -6.12
N ALA A 44 -0.03 6.06 -5.06
CA ALA A 44 0.03 4.61 -4.95
C ALA A 44 -1.37 3.95 -4.91
N LEU A 45 -2.33 4.59 -4.22
CA LEU A 45 -3.72 4.13 -4.22
C LEU A 45 -4.34 4.20 -5.62
N ASP A 46 -4.17 5.32 -6.33
CA ASP A 46 -4.69 5.50 -7.69
C ASP A 46 -4.10 4.46 -8.66
N LEU A 47 -2.81 4.17 -8.55
CA LEU A 47 -2.16 3.16 -9.37
C LEU A 47 -2.60 1.72 -9.03
N LEU A 48 -2.92 1.43 -7.77
CA LEU A 48 -3.51 0.14 -7.35
C LEU A 48 -4.96 -0.01 -7.82
N GLU A 49 -5.74 1.07 -7.76
CA GLU A 49 -7.09 1.11 -8.32
C GLU A 49 -7.07 1.04 -9.84
N GLY A 50 -6.08 1.64 -10.49
CA GLY A 50 -5.84 1.53 -11.93
C GLY A 50 -5.38 0.13 -12.37
N GLY A 51 -4.95 -0.72 -11.44
CA GLY A 51 -4.37 -2.03 -11.73
C GLY A 51 -2.97 -1.95 -12.36
N PHE A 52 -2.33 -0.79 -12.30
CA PHE A 52 -0.94 -0.60 -12.71
C PHE A 52 0.03 -1.19 -11.69
N LEU A 53 -0.33 -1.09 -10.41
CA LEU A 53 0.37 -1.77 -9.33
C LEU A 53 -0.33 -3.08 -9.02
N VAL A 54 0.46 -4.16 -8.98
CA VAL A 54 0.00 -5.44 -8.47
C VAL A 54 0.46 -5.56 -7.02
N PRO A 55 -0.46 -5.71 -6.06
CA PRO A 55 -0.09 -5.93 -4.67
C PRO A 55 0.81 -7.17 -4.57
N SER A 56 2.03 -7.00 -4.08
CA SER A 56 2.85 -8.12 -3.68
C SER A 56 2.53 -8.46 -2.22
N ASP A 57 2.02 -9.67 -1.96
CA ASP A 57 1.69 -10.17 -0.61
C ASP A 57 2.94 -10.47 0.24
N THR A 58 4.13 -10.11 -0.24
CA THR A 58 5.37 -10.39 0.48
C THR A 58 5.35 -9.58 1.77
N PRO A 59 5.23 -10.18 2.97
CA PRO A 59 5.24 -9.39 4.18
C PRO A 59 6.58 -8.64 4.27
N LEU A 60 6.54 -7.38 4.65
CA LEU A 60 7.74 -6.63 5.01
C LEU A 60 8.29 -7.25 6.30
N VAL A 61 9.04 -8.34 6.18
CA VAL A 61 9.79 -8.92 7.28
C VAL A 61 10.90 -7.92 7.59
N GLY A 62 10.71 -7.18 8.68
CA GLY A 62 11.74 -6.35 9.30
C GLY A 62 12.90 -7.17 9.86
#